data_AF-A0AAN8FEE6-F1
#
_entry.id   AF-A0AAN8FEE6-F1
#
_cell.length_a   1.000
_cell.length_b   1.000
_cell.length_c   1.000
_cell.angle_alpha   90.00
_cell.angle_beta   90.00
_cell.angle_gamma   90.00
#
_symmetry.space_group_name_H-M   'P 1'
#
loop_
_entity.id
_entity.type
_entity.pdbx_description
1 polymer ?
#
loop_
_entity_poly.entity_id
_entity_poly.type
_entity_poly.pdbx_seq_one_letter_code
_entity_poly.pdbx_strand_id
1 'polypeptide(L)'
;GLVARGTHYVLLGGTKTAASIHRPLAVDIFHSPQLAFASVENASDYAQRYRMEFSALRRPLPAFVHLMTLQRWHRRSLLLRLEHVFQNQEDTENSKPMRVELGVSDSIRIYVPAR
;
A
#
# COMPACT_ATOMS: atom_id res chain seq x y z
N GLY A 1 3.26 34.81 13.19
CA GLY A 1 2.14 34.22 12.41
C GLY A 1 2.53 32.81 12.01
N LEU A 2 1.56 31.89 11.98
CA LEU A 2 1.80 30.52 11.55
C LEU A 2 1.97 30.47 10.03
N VAL A 3 3.01 29.80 9.54
CA VAL A 3 3.22 29.54 8.11
C VAL A 3 3.00 28.06 7.85
N ALA A 4 2.09 27.73 6.95
CA ALA A 4 1.84 26.36 6.50
C ALA A 4 2.43 26.15 5.10
N ARG A 5 3.01 24.97 4.87
CA ARG A 5 3.54 24.53 3.56
C ARG A 5 2.91 23.20 3.19
N GLY A 6 2.50 23.06 1.94
CA GLY A 6 1.92 21.85 1.40
C GLY A 6 2.16 21.72 -0.12
N THR A 7 1.80 20.56 -0.65
CA THR A 7 1.92 20.24 -2.08
C THR A 7 0.54 19.86 -2.61
N HIS A 8 0.17 20.39 -3.77
CA HIS A 8 -1.06 20.03 -4.47
C HIS A 8 -0.72 19.30 -5.77
N TYR A 9 -1.50 18.26 -6.09
CA TYR A 9 -1.42 17.52 -7.34
C TYR A 9 -2.68 17.82 -8.15
N VAL A 10 -2.52 18.35 -9.35
CA VAL A 10 -3.62 18.68 -10.26
C VAL A 10 -3.56 17.73 -11.45
N LEU A 11 -4.66 17.01 -11.67
CA LEU A 11 -4.80 16.06 -12.78
C LEU A 11 -5.87 16.57 -13.72
N LEU A 12 -5.57 16.56 -15.02
CA LEU A 12 -6.51 16.91 -16.09
C LEU A 12 -6.73 15.67 -16.94
N GLY A 13 -7.99 15.28 -17.14
CA GLY A 13 -8.34 14.08 -17.89
C GLY A 13 -9.84 13.92 -18.07
N GLY A 14 -10.24 12.94 -18.88
CA GLY A 14 -11.66 12.63 -19.08
C GLY A 14 -12.29 12.06 -17.81
N THR A 15 -13.54 12.41 -17.53
CA THR A 15 -14.26 11.94 -16.33
C THR A 15 -14.34 10.42 -16.24
N LYS A 16 -14.43 9.74 -17.39
CA LYS A 16 -14.47 8.27 -17.49
C LYS A 16 -13.13 7.59 -17.19
N THR A 17 -12.01 8.29 -17.32
CA THR A 17 -10.66 7.76 -17.06
C THR A 17 -10.02 8.40 -15.84
N ALA A 18 -10.72 9.32 -15.16
CA ALA A 18 -10.16 10.06 -14.05
C ALA A 18 -9.78 9.14 -12.90
N ALA A 19 -10.66 8.18 -12.57
CA ALA A 19 -10.42 7.25 -11.47
C ALA A 19 -9.19 6.38 -11.71
N SER A 20 -8.98 5.86 -12.93
CA SER A 20 -7.81 5.04 -13.26
C SER A 20 -6.46 5.76 -13.08
N ILE A 21 -6.49 7.10 -13.01
CA ILE A 21 -5.31 7.94 -12.78
C ILE A 21 -5.23 8.38 -11.31
N HIS A 22 -6.28 9.01 -10.78
CA HIS A 22 -6.20 9.64 -9.46
C HIS A 22 -6.23 8.64 -8.31
N ARG A 23 -6.84 7.46 -8.50
CA ARG A 23 -6.97 6.44 -7.45
C ARG A 23 -5.60 5.81 -7.12
N PRO A 24 -4.81 5.29 -8.09
CA PRO A 24 -3.45 4.83 -7.81
C PRO A 24 -2.54 5.95 -7.29
N LEU A 25 -2.60 7.14 -7.90
CA LEU A 25 -1.75 8.25 -7.47
C LEU A 25 -1.99 8.66 -6.01
N ALA A 26 -3.24 8.68 -5.56
CA ALA A 26 -3.56 8.99 -4.17
C ALA A 26 -2.95 7.96 -3.20
N VAL A 27 -2.93 6.67 -3.58
CA VAL A 27 -2.29 5.60 -2.79
C VAL A 27 -0.77 5.82 -2.74
N ASP A 28 -0.13 6.12 -3.87
CA ASP A 28 1.32 6.35 -3.93
C ASP A 28 1.74 7.58 -3.11
N ILE A 29 0.97 8.67 -3.18
CA ILE A 29 1.21 9.87 -2.37
C ILE A 29 1.08 9.52 -0.88
N PHE A 30 0.01 8.84 -0.49
CA PHE A 30 -0.23 8.50 0.92
C PHE A 30 0.81 7.53 1.49
N HIS A 31 1.27 6.57 0.68
CA HIS A 31 2.25 5.55 1.08
C HIS A 31 3.67 5.87 0.61
N SER A 32 4.02 7.15 0.50
CA SER A 32 5.37 7.57 0.13
C SER A 32 6.42 6.95 1.08
N PRO A 33 7.58 6.51 0.57
CA PRO A 33 8.60 5.87 1.38
C PRO A 33 9.02 6.72 2.57
N GLN A 34 9.13 6.09 3.75
CA GLN A 34 9.72 6.73 4.91
C GLN A 34 11.24 6.59 4.84
N LEU A 35 11.93 7.72 4.77
CA LEU A 35 13.39 7.75 4.76
C LEU A 35 13.91 7.64 6.19
N ALA A 36 14.81 6.68 6.42
CA ALA A 36 15.54 6.53 7.66
C ALA A 36 17.05 6.65 7.37
N PHE A 37 17.76 7.32 8.27
CA PHE A 37 19.20 7.56 8.12
C PHE A 37 19.94 6.97 9.32
N ALA A 38 21.10 6.37 9.07
CA ALA A 38 22.01 5.87 10.09
C ALA A 38 23.40 6.46 9.86
N SER A 39 24.17 6.66 10.93
CA SER A 39 25.59 7.00 10.81
C SER A 39 26.35 5.73 10.45
N VAL A 40 27.10 5.77 9.34
CA VAL A 40 27.80 4.61 8.81
C VAL A 40 29.20 5.03 8.35
N GLU A 41 30.22 4.33 8.83
CA GLU A 41 31.60 4.52 8.36
C GLU A 41 31.84 3.81 7.01
N ASN A 42 31.24 2.63 6.83
CA ASN A 42 31.32 1.84 5.62
C ASN A 42 29.94 1.21 5.31
N ALA A 43 29.38 1.57 4.15
CA ALA A 43 28.06 1.09 3.71
C ALA A 43 28.01 -0.44 3.48
N SER A 44 29.10 -1.03 2.99
CA SER A 44 29.20 -2.47 2.74
C SER A 44 29.14 -3.26 4.05
N ASP A 45 29.86 -2.82 5.07
CA ASP A 45 29.85 -3.48 6.38
C ASP A 45 28.47 -3.41 7.04
N TYR A 46 27.77 -2.27 6.88
CA TYR A 46 26.39 -2.12 7.36
C TYR A 46 25.44 -3.07 6.63
N ALA A 47 25.52 -3.14 5.31
CA ALA A 47 24.69 -4.02 4.49
C ALA A 47 24.93 -5.51 4.79
N GLN A 48 26.14 -5.89 5.22
CA GLN A 48 26.45 -7.26 5.66
C GLN A 48 25.92 -7.57 7.07
N ARG A 49 25.86 -6.57 7.96
CA ARG A 49 25.42 -6.75 9.36
C ARG A 49 23.91 -6.69 9.54
N TYR A 50 23.20 -5.96 8.68
CA TYR A 50 21.77 -5.68 8.83
C TYR A 50 20.95 -6.19 7.65
N ARG A 51 19.69 -6.48 7.91
CA ARG A 51 18.73 -6.85 6.86
C ARG A 51 18.27 -5.59 6.13
N MET A 52 18.74 -5.44 4.89
CA MET A 52 18.45 -4.27 4.05
C MET A 52 17.05 -4.29 3.43
N GLU A 53 16.45 -5.46 3.28
CA GLU A 53 15.11 -5.62 2.70
C GLU A 53 14.23 -6.52 3.55
N PHE A 54 12.97 -6.14 3.72
CA PHE A 54 11.99 -6.95 4.43
C PHE A 54 10.62 -6.86 3.78
N SER A 55 10.01 -8.02 3.60
CA SER A 55 8.58 -8.16 3.36
C SER A 55 8.00 -9.19 4.31
N ALA A 56 6.84 -8.88 4.90
CA ALA A 56 6.06 -9.84 5.67
C ALA A 56 5.18 -10.74 4.76
N LEU A 57 5.13 -10.46 3.46
CA LEU A 57 4.39 -11.23 2.46
C LEU A 57 5.35 -12.00 1.54
N ARG A 58 4.99 -13.23 1.21
CA ARG A 58 5.73 -14.06 0.23
C ARG A 58 5.46 -13.66 -1.22
N ARG A 59 4.31 -13.03 -1.48
CA ARG A 59 3.89 -12.53 -2.79
C ARG A 59 3.35 -11.11 -2.59
N PRO A 60 3.56 -10.19 -3.55
CA PRO A 60 2.97 -8.87 -3.46
C PRO A 60 1.44 -8.94 -3.43
N LEU A 61 0.80 -7.92 -2.87
CA LEU A 61 -0.64 -7.78 -3.00
C LEU A 61 -1.00 -7.53 -4.48
N PRO A 62 -2.22 -7.93 -4.92
CA PRO A 62 -2.73 -7.54 -6.22
C PRO A 62 -2.67 -6.02 -6.42
N ALA A 63 -2.47 -5.57 -7.66
CA ALA A 63 -2.16 -4.16 -7.99
C ALA A 63 -3.13 -3.11 -7.40
N PHE A 64 -4.41 -3.45 -7.23
CA PHE A 64 -5.44 -2.54 -6.72
C PHE A 64 -5.98 -2.94 -5.35
N VAL A 65 -5.24 -3.79 -4.63
CA VAL A 65 -5.50 -4.06 -3.22
C VAL A 65 -4.35 -3.50 -2.40
N HIS A 66 -4.68 -2.71 -1.38
CA HIS A 66 -3.67 -2.17 -0.48
C HIS A 66 -3.98 -2.43 0.99
N LEU A 67 -2.92 -2.36 1.78
CA LEU A 67 -2.95 -2.55 3.22
C LEU A 67 -3.31 -1.23 3.93
N MET A 68 -4.56 -1.09 4.33
CA MET A 68 -4.99 0.08 5.12
C MET A 68 -4.50 0.04 6.56
N THR A 69 -4.43 -1.15 7.15
CA THR A 69 -4.08 -1.30 8.57
C THR A 69 -3.45 -2.64 8.82
N LEU A 70 -2.30 -2.61 9.48
CA LEU A 70 -1.69 -3.76 10.14
C LEU A 70 -1.35 -3.35 11.56
N GLN A 71 -2.10 -3.87 12.52
CA GLN A 71 -1.93 -3.50 13.92
C GLN A 71 -1.96 -4.74 14.80
N ARG A 72 -1.06 -4.79 15.80
CA ARG A 72 -1.19 -5.75 16.89
C ARG A 72 -2.44 -5.42 17.70
N TRP A 73 -3.34 -6.39 17.82
CA TRP A 73 -4.57 -6.21 18.58
C TRP A 73 -4.38 -6.73 20.01
N HIS A 74 -4.85 -7.94 20.33
CA HIS A 74 -4.72 -8.52 21.68
C HIS A 74 -3.93 -9.82 21.67
N ARG A 75 -3.00 -9.96 22.62
CA ARG A 75 -2.12 -11.12 22.79
C ARG A 75 -1.38 -11.46 21.48
N ARG A 76 -1.83 -12.50 20.78
CA ARG A 76 -1.26 -13.03 19.53
C ARG A 76 -2.13 -12.76 18.30
N SER A 77 -3.08 -11.82 18.37
CA SER A 77 -3.92 -11.44 17.23
C SER A 77 -3.48 -10.15 16.57
N LEU A 78 -3.83 -10.03 15.29
CA LEU A 78 -3.57 -8.88 14.44
C LEU A 78 -4.90 -8.37 13.87
N LEU A 79 -5.05 -7.05 13.81
CA LEU A 79 -6.05 -6.40 12.96
C LEU A 79 -5.41 -6.14 11.60
N LEU A 80 -5.99 -6.77 10.57
CA LEU A 80 -5.64 -6.57 9.18
C LEU A 80 -6.84 -5.96 8.45
N ARG A 81 -6.64 -4.81 7.80
CA ARG A 81 -7.62 -4.23 6.88
C ARG A 81 -6.99 -4.08 5.52
N LEU A 82 -7.62 -4.72 4.54
CA LEU A 82 -7.30 -4.58 3.12
C LEU A 82 -8.42 -3.79 2.46
N GLU A 83 -8.09 -2.97 1.48
CA GLU A 83 -9.11 -2.35 0.65
C GLU A 83 -8.77 -2.38 -0.82
N HIS A 84 -9.82 -2.36 -1.63
CA HIS A 84 -9.73 -2.17 -3.05
C HIS A 84 -9.63 -0.68 -3.34
N VAL A 85 -8.69 -0.29 -4.20
CA VAL A 85 -8.41 1.13 -4.48
C VAL A 85 -9.58 1.77 -5.26
N PHE A 86 -10.21 1.03 -6.18
CA PHE A 86 -11.38 1.50 -6.93
C PHE A 86 -12.70 1.25 -6.22
N GLN A 87 -13.65 2.13 -6.47
CA GLN A 87 -15.07 1.89 -6.26
C GLN A 87 -15.70 1.17 -7.45
N ASN A 88 -16.93 0.68 -7.27
CA ASN A 88 -17.69 0.02 -8.32
C ASN A 88 -17.84 0.94 -9.54
N GLN A 89 -17.57 0.36 -10.73
CA GLN A 89 -17.74 1.01 -12.05
C GLN A 89 -16.81 2.21 -12.32
N GLU A 90 -15.81 2.48 -11.47
CA GLU A 90 -14.83 3.55 -11.70
C GLU A 90 -13.85 3.24 -12.84
N ASP A 91 -13.57 1.96 -13.03
CA ASP A 91 -12.73 1.41 -14.09
C ASP A 91 -13.33 0.07 -14.54
N THR A 92 -13.56 -0.08 -15.85
CA THR A 92 -14.26 -1.24 -16.42
C THR A 92 -13.50 -2.55 -16.23
N GLU A 93 -12.18 -2.51 -16.17
CA GLU A 93 -11.34 -3.69 -16.02
C GLU A 93 -10.93 -3.91 -14.57
N ASN A 94 -10.60 -2.83 -13.88
CA ASN A 94 -9.90 -2.88 -12.61
C ASN A 94 -10.82 -2.73 -11.40
N SER A 95 -12.09 -2.35 -11.56
CA SER A 95 -13.08 -2.33 -10.46
C SER A 95 -13.67 -3.71 -10.15
N LYS A 96 -13.06 -4.77 -10.68
CA LYS A 96 -13.49 -6.15 -10.44
C LYS A 96 -12.94 -6.63 -9.09
N PRO A 97 -13.68 -7.47 -8.37
CA PRO A 97 -13.21 -7.99 -7.10
C PRO A 97 -11.88 -8.75 -7.20
N MET A 98 -11.02 -8.56 -6.21
CA MET A 98 -9.68 -9.15 -6.19
C MET A 98 -9.54 -10.21 -5.09
N ARG A 99 -8.74 -11.24 -5.38
CA ARG A 99 -8.40 -12.32 -4.44
C ARG A 99 -7.02 -12.08 -3.85
N VAL A 100 -6.92 -12.17 -2.53
CA VAL A 100 -5.65 -12.11 -1.79
C VAL A 100 -5.40 -13.43 -1.10
N GLU A 101 -4.19 -13.95 -1.28
CA GLU A 101 -3.69 -15.15 -0.59
C GLU A 101 -2.63 -14.74 0.43
N LEU A 102 -2.95 -14.90 1.71
CA LEU A 102 -2.00 -14.67 2.79
C LEU A 102 -1.36 -16.01 3.16
N GLY A 103 -0.06 -16.13 2.89
CA GLY A 103 0.73 -17.33 3.17
C GLY A 103 1.04 -17.51 4.67
N VAL A 104 -0.01 -17.67 5.48
CA VAL A 104 0.07 -18.11 6.88
C VAL A 104 0.10 -19.64 6.94
N SER A 105 0.43 -20.24 8.09
CA SER A 105 0.54 -21.70 8.27
C SER A 105 -0.69 -22.47 7.78
N ASP A 106 -1.86 -21.84 7.86
CA ASP A 106 -3.05 -22.19 7.09
C ASP A 106 -3.34 -21.07 6.07
N SER A 107 -3.58 -21.41 4.80
CA SER A 107 -3.81 -20.42 3.75
C SER A 107 -5.11 -19.65 4.01
N ILE A 108 -5.02 -18.34 4.28
CA ILE A 108 -6.19 -17.47 4.40
C ILE A 108 -6.46 -16.83 3.03
N ARG A 109 -7.68 -17.03 2.52
CA ARG A 109 -8.16 -16.41 1.28
C ARG A 109 -9.11 -15.28 1.63
N ILE A 110 -8.78 -14.06 1.21
CA ILE A 110 -9.61 -12.87 1.44
C ILE A 110 -10.10 -12.36 0.10
N TYR A 111 -11.39 -12.08 0.03
CA TYR A 111 -12.04 -11.44 -1.09
C TYR A 111 -12.21 -9.95 -0.79
N VAL A 112 -11.71 -9.10 -1.68
CA VAL A 112 -11.75 -7.64 -1.51
C VAL A 112 -12.59 -7.06 -2.64
N PRO A 113 -13.85 -6.66 -2.39
CA PRO A 113 -14.68 -6.03 -3.39
C PRO A 113 -14.26 -4.58 -3.62
N ALA A 114 -14.50 -4.07 -4.83
CA ALA A 114 -14.55 -2.63 -5.06
C ALA A 114 -15.70 -2.04 -4.23
N ARG A 115 -15.46 -0.89 -3.60
CA ARG A 115 -16.43 -0.25 -2.71
C ARG A 115 -17.60 0.37 -3.46
#